data_AF-A0A2G6C7Z3-F1
#
_entry.id   AF-A0A2G6C7Z3-F1
#
_cell.length_a   1.000
_cell.length_b   1.000
_cell.length_c   1.000
_cell.angle_alpha   90.00
_cell.angle_beta   90.00
_cell.angle_gamma   90.00
#
_symmetry.space_group_name_H-M   'P 1'
#
loop_
_entity.id
_entity.type
_entity.pdbx_description
1 polymer ?
#
loop_
_entity_poly.entity_id
_entity_poly.type
_entity_poly.pdbx_seq_one_letter_code
_entity_poly.pdbx_strand_id
1 'polypeptide(L)'
;MTNKTSKFLDTKNSEFLKIIKISISGVSKRALIILAIVIVILIALYDLSGLGGNIHFYSKWIKCGRKPLSLGIAYEGKISHYIKSPTFSLMRLSQDFFCDEREAELKGISADERGYKFPNLSLEESRRVRREMLEDMKDRFYGR
;
A
#
# COMPACT_ATOMS: atom_id res chain seq x y z
N MET A 1 -31.74 21.35 -17.10
CA MET A 1 -31.67 20.23 -18.08
C MET A 1 -30.91 19.05 -17.48
N THR A 2 -31.51 18.25 -16.58
CA THR A 2 -30.82 17.12 -15.90
C THR A 2 -31.70 15.86 -15.74
N ASN A 3 -32.94 15.88 -16.24
CA ASN A 3 -33.95 14.85 -15.93
C ASN A 3 -33.91 13.61 -16.86
N LYS A 4 -33.19 13.68 -18.00
CA LYS A 4 -33.11 12.56 -18.95
C LYS A 4 -32.00 11.56 -18.61
N THR A 5 -30.92 12.00 -17.96
CA THR A 5 -29.76 11.16 -17.64
C THR A 5 -29.98 10.29 -16.40
N SER A 6 -30.67 10.79 -15.36
CA SER A 6 -31.01 9.98 -14.17
C SER A 6 -31.92 8.80 -14.51
N LYS A 7 -32.99 9.07 -15.27
CA LYS A 7 -33.95 8.05 -15.69
C LYS A 7 -33.33 6.95 -16.56
N PHE A 8 -32.32 7.29 -17.36
CA PHE A 8 -31.58 6.34 -18.19
C PHE A 8 -30.63 5.45 -17.36
N LEU A 9 -29.97 6.02 -16.35
CA LEU A 9 -29.12 5.29 -15.40
C LEU A 9 -29.95 4.30 -14.56
N ASP A 10 -31.11 4.74 -14.06
CA ASP A 10 -32.02 3.88 -13.28
C ASP A 10 -32.57 2.71 -14.12
N THR A 11 -32.94 2.97 -15.38
CA THR A 11 -33.47 1.93 -16.27
C THR A 11 -32.40 0.90 -16.63
N LYS A 12 -31.16 1.33 -16.93
CA LYS A 12 -30.05 0.41 -17.20
C LYS A 12 -29.66 -0.42 -15.98
N ASN A 13 -29.66 0.17 -14.78
CA ASN A 13 -29.42 -0.58 -13.55
C ASN A 13 -30.49 -1.67 -13.32
N SER A 14 -31.77 -1.37 -13.64
CA SER A 14 -32.85 -2.34 -13.46
C SER A 14 -32.72 -3.55 -14.39
N GLU A 15 -32.35 -3.33 -15.66
CA GLU A 15 -32.18 -4.41 -16.65
C GLU A 15 -30.94 -5.25 -16.34
N PHE A 16 -29.86 -4.62 -15.90
CA PHE A 16 -28.65 -5.32 -15.48
C PHE A 16 -28.91 -6.23 -14.27
N LEU A 17 -29.68 -5.75 -13.29
CA LEU A 17 -30.09 -6.54 -12.13
C LEU A 17 -31.01 -7.73 -12.49
N LYS A 18 -31.87 -7.58 -13.51
CA LYS A 18 -32.68 -8.70 -14.03
C LYS A 18 -31.81 -9.77 -14.67
N ILE A 19 -30.84 -9.39 -15.50
CA ILE A 19 -29.90 -10.32 -16.14
C ILE A 19 -29.09 -11.09 -15.08
N ILE A 20 -28.63 -10.41 -14.04
CA ILE A 20 -27.93 -11.04 -12.91
C ILE A 20 -28.86 -12.02 -12.18
N LYS A 21 -30.10 -11.63 -11.86
CA LYS A 21 -31.06 -12.51 -11.17
C LYS A 21 -31.39 -13.76 -11.97
N ILE A 22 -31.64 -13.63 -13.28
CA ILE A 22 -31.94 -14.76 -14.17
C ILE A 22 -30.74 -15.71 -14.22
N SER A 23 -29.53 -15.16 -14.37
CA SER A 23 -28.30 -15.95 -14.42
C SER A 23 -28.03 -16.69 -13.11
N ILE A 24 -28.26 -16.07 -11.94
CA ILE A 24 -28.06 -16.70 -10.63
C ILE A 24 -29.15 -17.74 -10.34
N SER A 25 -30.39 -17.54 -10.81
CA SER A 25 -31.51 -18.44 -10.54
C SER A 25 -31.36 -19.84 -11.17
N GLY A 26 -30.56 -19.96 -12.24
CA GLY A 26 -30.26 -21.24 -12.90
C GLY A 26 -29.04 -21.98 -12.34
N VAL A 27 -28.30 -21.37 -11.41
CA VAL A 27 -27.05 -21.95 -10.87
C VAL A 27 -27.37 -22.74 -9.60
N SER A 28 -26.92 -24.00 -9.56
CA SER A 28 -27.11 -24.84 -8.37
C SER A 28 -26.45 -24.22 -7.13
N LYS A 29 -27.05 -24.40 -5.95
CA LYS A 29 -26.46 -23.95 -4.67
C LYS A 29 -25.02 -24.45 -4.49
N ARG A 30 -24.71 -25.66 -4.99
CA ARG A 30 -23.35 -26.24 -4.96
C ARG A 30 -22.38 -25.45 -5.84
N ALA A 31 -22.79 -25.05 -7.04
CA ALA A 31 -21.97 -24.23 -7.93
C ALA A 31 -21.70 -22.84 -7.34
N LEU A 32 -22.67 -22.23 -6.67
CA LEU A 32 -22.46 -20.97 -5.94
C LEU A 32 -21.47 -21.12 -4.78
N ILE A 33 -21.54 -22.21 -4.02
CA ILE A 33 -20.59 -22.50 -2.93
C ILE A 33 -19.19 -22.70 -3.49
N ILE A 34 -19.04 -23.50 -4.55
CA ILE A 34 -17.75 -23.72 -5.22
C ILE A 34 -17.18 -22.39 -5.73
N LEU A 35 -18.00 -21.57 -6.38
CA LEU A 35 -17.58 -20.25 -6.86
C LEU A 35 -17.10 -19.36 -5.71
N ALA A 36 -17.83 -19.33 -4.59
CA ALA A 36 -17.44 -18.55 -3.42
C ALA A 36 -16.09 -19.03 -2.85
N ILE A 37 -15.89 -20.35 -2.74
CA ILE A 37 -14.62 -20.94 -2.28
C ILE A 37 -13.47 -20.55 -3.22
N VAL A 38 -13.66 -20.66 -4.54
CA VAL A 38 -12.65 -20.29 -5.53
C VAL A 38 -12.29 -18.81 -5.41
N ILE A 39 -13.27 -17.92 -5.24
CA ILE A 39 -13.02 -16.49 -5.06
C ILE A 39 -12.19 -16.24 -3.80
N VAL A 40 -12.52 -16.87 -2.68
CA VAL A 40 -11.77 -16.71 -1.42
C VAL A 40 -10.32 -17.20 -1.59
N ILE A 41 -10.12 -18.34 -2.27
CA ILE A 41 -8.78 -18.86 -2.56
C ILE A 41 -7.99 -17.88 -3.42
N LEU A 42 -8.60 -17.32 -4.46
CA LEU A 42 -7.93 -16.34 -5.34
C LEU A 42 -7.53 -15.07 -4.59
N ILE A 43 -8.39 -14.57 -3.68
CA ILE A 43 -8.06 -13.42 -2.83
C ILE A 43 -6.88 -13.76 -1.92
N ALA A 44 -6.90 -14.93 -1.27
CA ALA A 44 -5.81 -15.36 -0.39
C ALA A 44 -4.49 -15.53 -1.15
N LEU A 45 -4.52 -16.13 -2.35
CA LEU A 45 -3.34 -16.27 -3.21
C LEU A 45 -2.82 -14.91 -3.68
N TYR A 46 -3.71 -13.98 -3.99
CA TYR A 46 -3.34 -12.61 -4.34
C TYR A 46 -2.63 -11.92 -3.18
N ASP A 47 -3.20 -11.97 -1.96
CA ASP A 47 -2.58 -11.43 -0.74
C ASP A 47 -1.21 -12.06 -0.42
N LEU A 48 -1.03 -13.37 -0.69
CA LEU A 48 0.23 -14.09 -0.48
C LEU A 48 1.28 -13.87 -1.59
N SER A 49 0.86 -13.42 -2.77
CA SER A 49 1.75 -13.27 -3.94
C SER A 49 2.81 -12.17 -3.77
N GLY A 50 2.65 -11.30 -2.77
CA GLY A 50 3.54 -10.18 -2.54
C GLY A 50 3.40 -9.02 -3.54
N LEU A 51 2.59 -9.19 -4.58
CA LEU A 51 2.25 -8.16 -5.57
C LEU A 51 1.00 -7.37 -5.19
N GLY A 52 0.26 -7.84 -4.19
CA GLY A 52 -0.91 -7.17 -3.70
C GLY A 52 -1.38 -7.78 -2.40
N GLY A 53 -2.17 -7.00 -1.68
CA GLY A 53 -2.82 -7.46 -0.48
C GLY A 53 -2.88 -6.41 0.61
N ASN A 54 -4.05 -6.24 1.20
CA ASN A 54 -4.24 -5.32 2.32
C ASN A 54 -4.12 -6.05 3.67
N ILE A 55 -4.04 -7.38 3.68
CA ILE A 55 -4.01 -8.17 4.92
C ILE A 55 -2.79 -7.81 5.77
N HIS A 56 -1.58 -7.77 5.20
CA HIS A 56 -0.38 -7.39 5.96
C HIS A 56 -0.47 -5.96 6.51
N PHE A 57 -1.02 -5.03 5.73
CA PHE A 57 -1.25 -3.66 6.16
C PHE A 57 -2.23 -3.60 7.33
N TYR A 58 -3.37 -4.29 7.26
CA TYR A 58 -4.36 -4.30 8.33
C TYR A 58 -3.87 -5.05 9.58
N SER A 59 -3.15 -6.15 9.39
CA SER A 59 -2.48 -6.87 10.49
C SER A 59 -1.51 -5.95 11.22
N LYS A 60 -0.67 -5.21 10.48
CA LYS A 60 0.24 -4.24 11.09
C LYS A 60 -0.53 -3.08 11.75
N TRP A 61 -1.58 -2.55 11.12
CA TRP A 61 -2.41 -1.48 11.69
C TRP A 61 -2.98 -1.89 13.05
N ILE A 62 -3.60 -3.08 13.14
CA ILE A 62 -4.14 -3.61 14.39
C ILE A 62 -3.02 -3.71 15.44
N LYS A 63 -1.86 -4.26 15.06
CA LYS A 63 -0.71 -4.40 15.97
C LYS A 63 -0.19 -3.05 16.48
N CYS A 64 -0.13 -2.03 15.61
CA CYS A 64 0.38 -0.72 15.99
C CYS A 64 -0.65 0.14 16.74
N GLY A 65 -1.94 -0.21 16.70
CA GLY A 65 -3.04 0.65 17.19
C GLY A 65 -3.21 1.96 16.40
N ARG A 66 -2.45 2.13 15.31
CA ARG A 66 -2.44 3.31 14.44
C ARG A 66 -2.07 2.93 13.02
N LYS A 67 -2.39 3.80 12.05
CA LYS A 67 -2.09 3.55 10.64
C LYS A 67 -0.56 3.43 10.46
N PRO A 68 -0.06 2.31 9.88
CA PRO A 68 1.37 2.10 9.74
C PRO A 68 1.95 2.98 8.62
N LEU A 69 3.26 3.16 8.68
CA LEU A 69 4.09 3.65 7.59
C LEU A 69 4.42 2.47 6.66
N SER A 70 4.66 2.74 5.38
CA SER A 70 5.12 1.75 4.41
C SER A 70 6.43 2.18 3.79
N LEU A 71 7.24 1.21 3.35
CA LEU A 71 8.33 1.52 2.43
C LEU A 71 7.78 2.18 1.16
N GLY A 72 8.32 3.34 0.80
CA GLY A 72 8.01 4.07 -0.42
C GLY A 72 8.63 3.41 -1.64
N ILE A 73 8.02 3.64 -2.81
CA ILE A 73 8.59 3.21 -4.08
C ILE A 73 9.66 4.24 -4.46
N ALA A 74 10.92 3.82 -4.48
CA ALA A 74 12.01 4.70 -4.91
C ALA A 74 11.91 4.97 -6.42
N TYR A 75 11.38 6.14 -6.80
CA TYR A 75 11.56 6.67 -8.15
C TYR A 75 13.01 7.14 -8.30
N GLU A 76 13.68 6.73 -9.38
CA GLU A 76 15.10 7.04 -9.67
C GLU A 76 16.13 6.51 -8.64
N GLY A 77 15.71 5.60 -7.77
CA GLY A 77 16.57 4.54 -7.23
C GLY A 77 17.74 4.95 -6.34
N LYS A 78 17.65 6.01 -5.52
CA LYS A 78 18.80 6.35 -4.66
C LYS A 78 18.60 6.17 -3.15
N ILE A 79 17.38 6.23 -2.63
CA ILE A 79 17.18 6.18 -1.17
C ILE A 79 15.86 5.49 -0.82
N SER A 80 15.96 4.38 -0.07
CA SER A 80 14.81 3.78 0.60
C SER A 80 14.26 4.75 1.62
N HIS A 81 12.97 5.08 1.51
CA HIS A 81 12.29 6.02 2.40
C HIS A 81 10.98 5.43 2.87
N TYR A 82 10.48 5.88 4.02
CA TYR A 82 9.14 5.53 4.49
C TYR A 82 8.13 6.59 4.07
N ILE A 83 6.90 6.17 3.80
CA ILE A 83 5.77 7.02 3.42
C ILE A 83 4.55 6.70 4.28
N LYS A 84 3.61 7.63 4.33
CA LYS A 84 2.30 7.36 4.94
C LYS A 84 1.52 6.44 4.02
N SER A 85 1.23 5.23 4.48
CA SER A 85 0.48 4.26 3.68
C SER A 85 -0.95 4.75 3.40
N PRO A 86 -1.47 4.65 2.17
CA PRO A 86 -2.89 4.85 1.93
C PRO A 86 -3.71 3.82 2.70
N THR A 87 -4.96 4.13 3.07
CA THR A 87 -5.84 3.18 3.79
C THR A 87 -6.18 1.97 2.92
N PHE A 88 -6.42 2.20 1.65
CA PHE A 88 -6.68 1.16 0.67
C PHE A 88 -5.78 1.39 -0.54
N SER A 89 -5.20 0.32 -1.05
CA SER A 89 -4.58 0.31 -2.37
C SER A 89 -4.98 -0.99 -3.05
N LEU A 90 -5.27 -0.90 -4.35
CA LEU A 90 -5.50 -2.07 -5.18
C LEU A 90 -4.22 -2.91 -5.28
N MET A 91 -3.07 -2.25 -5.33
CA MET A 91 -1.76 -2.86 -5.48
C MET A 91 -0.82 -2.30 -4.41
N ARG A 92 -0.37 -3.15 -3.47
CA ARG A 92 0.62 -2.80 -2.45
C ARG A 92 1.91 -3.53 -2.76
N LEU A 93 2.84 -2.82 -3.39
CA LEU A 93 4.17 -3.33 -3.74
C LEU A 93 5.10 -3.45 -2.53
N SER A 94 4.75 -2.80 -1.42
CA SER A 94 5.53 -2.81 -0.19
C SER A 94 4.94 -3.79 0.82
N GLN A 95 5.75 -4.77 1.24
CA GLN A 95 5.44 -5.68 2.35
C GLN A 95 5.95 -5.16 3.70
N ASP A 96 6.86 -4.18 3.67
CA ASP A 96 7.46 -3.61 4.87
C ASP A 96 6.63 -2.46 5.41
N PHE A 97 5.91 -2.78 6.49
CA PHE A 97 5.15 -1.80 7.28
C PHE A 97 5.81 -1.56 8.65
N PHE A 98 5.83 -0.30 9.07
CA PHE A 98 6.43 0.17 10.31
C PHE A 98 5.38 0.87 11.17
N CYS A 99 5.41 0.68 12.48
CA CYS A 99 4.54 1.39 13.40
C CYS A 99 4.97 2.85 13.58
N ASP A 100 6.26 3.15 13.52
CA ASP A 100 6.85 4.49 13.60
C ASP A 100 8.11 4.63 12.74
N GLU A 101 8.58 5.87 12.66
CA GLU A 101 9.85 6.26 12.06
C GLU A 101 11.04 5.55 12.74
N ARG A 102 10.94 5.24 14.04
CA ARG A 102 11.98 4.52 14.77
C ARG A 102 12.13 3.07 14.29
N GLU A 103 11.02 2.35 14.10
CA GLU A 103 11.06 0.99 13.56
C GLU A 103 11.59 0.99 12.12
N ALA A 104 11.29 2.03 11.33
CA ALA A 104 11.87 2.20 10.00
C ALA A 104 13.40 2.43 10.07
N GLU A 105 13.85 3.31 10.97
CA GLU A 105 15.27 3.61 11.16
C GLU A 105 16.06 2.38 11.62
N LEU A 106 15.51 1.58 12.54
CA LEU A 106 16.12 0.31 12.98
C LEU A 106 16.25 -0.72 11.84
N LYS A 107 15.45 -0.58 10.78
CA LYS A 107 15.55 -1.37 9.55
C LYS A 107 16.44 -0.72 8.47
N GLY A 108 17.17 0.35 8.81
CA GLY A 108 18.07 1.06 7.89
C GLY A 108 17.37 2.08 7.00
N ILE A 109 16.13 2.47 7.33
CA ILE A 109 15.35 3.45 6.56
C ILE A 109 15.27 4.74 7.37
N SER A 110 16.17 5.67 7.08
CA SER A 110 16.29 6.96 7.77
C SER A 110 15.89 8.15 6.88
N ALA A 111 14.95 7.95 5.96
CA ALA A 111 14.48 8.97 5.04
C ALA A 111 12.96 8.95 4.87
N ASP A 112 12.38 10.13 4.61
CA ASP A 112 11.00 10.32 4.16
C ASP A 112 10.97 10.86 2.71
N GLU A 113 9.78 11.21 2.20
CA GLU A 113 9.60 11.77 0.84
C GLU A 113 10.33 13.11 0.62
N ARG A 114 10.79 13.78 1.68
CA ARG A 114 11.42 15.11 1.65
C ARG A 114 12.93 15.03 1.88
N GLY A 115 13.43 13.95 2.48
CA GLY A 115 14.85 13.69 2.64
C GLY A 115 15.20 12.88 3.88
N TYR A 116 16.47 12.92 4.28
CA TYR A 116 16.96 12.19 5.46
C TYR A 116 16.42 12.78 6.77
N LYS A 117 15.87 11.90 7.61
CA LYS A 117 15.36 12.20 8.94
C LYS A 117 15.93 11.19 9.94
N PHE A 118 16.56 11.71 10.99
CA PHE A 118 17.14 10.93 12.08
C PHE A 118 16.45 11.28 13.40
N PRO A 119 15.21 10.82 13.62
CA PRO A 119 14.41 11.23 14.78
C PRO A 119 15.01 10.76 16.12
N ASN A 120 15.88 9.75 16.12
CA ASN A 120 16.47 9.20 17.34
C ASN A 120 17.86 9.74 17.67
N LEU A 121 18.49 10.52 16.78
CA LEU A 121 19.79 11.11 17.05
C LEU A 121 19.64 12.44 17.79
N SER A 122 20.58 12.74 18.68
CA SER A 122 20.72 14.09 19.22
C SER A 122 21.03 15.10 18.10
N LEU A 123 20.81 16.39 18.35
CA LEU A 123 21.07 17.44 17.36
C LEU A 123 22.52 17.42 16.87
N GLU A 124 23.48 17.15 17.77
CA GLU A 124 24.90 17.07 17.44
C GLU A 124 25.22 15.84 16.60
N GLU A 125 24.72 14.66 16.99
CA GLU A 125 24.90 13.42 16.23
C GLU A 125 24.26 13.50 14.84
N SER A 126 23.06 14.07 14.76
CA SER A 126 22.35 14.27 13.48
C SER A 126 23.15 15.17 12.54
N ARG A 127 23.77 16.24 13.06
CA ARG A 127 24.67 17.11 12.28
C ARG A 127 25.93 16.40 11.83
N ARG A 128 26.52 15.56 12.70
CA ARG A 128 27.71 14.76 12.37
C ARG A 128 27.41 13.79 11.23
N VAL A 129 26.36 12.97 11.36
CA VAL A 129 25.93 12.02 10.33
C VAL A 129 25.60 12.73 9.03
N ARG A 130 24.85 13.84 9.08
CA ARG A 130 24.53 14.62 7.87
C ARG A 130 25.80 15.14 7.18
N ARG A 131 26.81 15.57 7.93
CA ARG A 131 28.10 16.03 7.36
C ARG A 131 28.84 14.86 6.71
N GLU A 132 28.94 13.73 7.38
CA GLU A 132 29.57 12.51 6.84
C GLU A 132 28.90 12.07 5.53
N MET A 133 27.56 12.09 5.48
CA MET A 133 26.81 11.77 4.26
C MET A 133 27.06 12.78 3.12
N LEU A 134 27.21 14.07 3.45
CA LEU A 134 27.51 15.10 2.45
C LEU A 134 28.92 14.93 1.87
N GLU A 135 29.91 14.63 2.71
CA GLU A 135 31.28 14.33 2.26
C GLU A 135 31.32 13.06 1.41
N ASP A 136 30.67 11.98 1.84
CA ASP A 136 30.62 10.73 1.07
C ASP A 136 29.89 10.89 -0.28
N MET A 137 28.82 11.70 -0.33
CA MET A 137 28.21 12.08 -1.63
C MET A 137 29.19 12.89 -2.48
N LYS A 138 29.87 13.88 -1.89
CA LYS A 138 30.83 14.70 -2.62
C LYS A 138 31.97 13.84 -3.19
N ASP A 139 32.49 12.88 -2.45
CA ASP A 139 33.50 11.94 -2.93
C ASP A 139 32.96 11.04 -4.05
N ARG A 140 31.72 10.54 -3.94
CA ARG A 140 31.12 9.72 -5.00
C ARG A 140 30.84 10.47 -6.31
N PHE A 141 30.56 11.77 -6.24
CA PHE A 141 30.20 12.58 -7.41
C PHE A 141 31.33 13.47 -7.96
N TYR A 142 32.29 13.84 -7.12
CA TYR A 142 33.39 14.75 -7.46
C TYR A 142 34.78 14.18 -7.13
N GLY A 143 34.86 13.04 -6.45
CA GLY A 143 36.10 12.31 -6.23
C GLY A 143 36.56 11.64 -7.53
N ARG A 144 37.67 12.14 -8.05
CA ARG A 144 38.45 11.55 -9.14
C ARG A 144 39.72 10.96 -8.54
#